data_AF-A0A6G1YPR6-F1
#
_entry.id   AF-A0A6G1YPR6-F1
#
_cell.length_a   1.000
_cell.length_b   1.000
_cell.length_c   1.000
_cell.angle_alpha   90.00
_cell.angle_beta   90.00
_cell.angle_gamma   90.00
#
_symmetry.space_group_name_H-M   'P 1'
#
loop_
_entity.id
_entity.type
_entity.pdbx_description
1 polymer ?
#
loop_
_entity_poly.entity_id
_entity_poly.type
_entity_poly.pdbx_seq_one_letter_code
_entity_poly.pdbx_strand_id
1 'polypeptide(L)'
;MNISESEVPIQIVAKTCGCREKNKRKVTYQFIDSYHSLCLDKKDIIYAELEACERLLKYASDEGDKKTVESEIAELKMALDLLT
;
A
#
# COMPACT_ATOMS: atom_id res chain seq x y z
N MET A 1 32.67 4.85 -12.78
CA MET A 1 31.42 4.07 -12.73
C MET A 1 30.27 5.05 -12.81
N ASN A 2 29.63 5.13 -13.97
CA ASN A 2 28.44 5.92 -14.24
C ASN A 2 27.23 5.04 -13.94
N ILE A 3 26.93 4.87 -12.64
CA ILE A 3 25.69 4.23 -12.22
C ILE A 3 24.64 5.32 -12.39
N SER A 4 23.88 5.26 -13.49
CA SER A 4 22.62 5.96 -13.58
C SER A 4 21.70 5.28 -12.57
N GLU A 5 21.70 5.76 -11.34
CA GLU A 5 20.74 5.41 -10.31
C GLU A 5 19.39 5.98 -10.75
N SER A 6 18.77 5.34 -11.75
CA SER A 6 17.36 5.56 -12.04
C SER A 6 16.64 4.94 -10.86
N GLU A 7 16.25 5.79 -9.91
CA GLU A 7 15.47 5.43 -8.72
C GLU A 7 14.30 4.55 -9.19
N VAL A 8 14.37 3.25 -8.86
CA VAL A 8 13.30 2.32 -9.23
C VAL A 8 12.11 2.70 -8.36
N PRO A 9 10.93 2.98 -8.93
CA PRO A 9 9.77 3.36 -8.13
C PRO A 9 9.45 2.27 -7.12
N ILE A 10 9.08 2.66 -5.90
CA ILE A 10 8.76 1.73 -4.82
C ILE A 10 7.65 0.79 -5.27
N GLN A 11 7.95 -0.51 -5.34
CA GLN A 11 6.97 -1.51 -5.76
C GLN A 11 6.34 -2.20 -4.55
N ILE A 12 5.14 -1.74 -4.18
CA ILE A 12 4.31 -2.33 -3.12
C ILE A 12 3.13 -3.07 -3.74
N VAL A 13 2.81 -4.24 -3.17
CA VAL A 13 1.58 -4.99 -3.44
C VAL A 13 0.69 -4.93 -2.22
N ALA A 14 -0.55 -4.50 -2.41
CA ALA A 14 -1.61 -4.57 -1.40
C ALA A 14 -2.45 -5.84 -1.60
N LYS A 15 -2.85 -6.47 -0.50
CA LYS A 15 -3.81 -7.59 -0.48
C LYS A 15 -4.80 -7.45 0.66
N THR A 16 -6.04 -7.86 0.43
CA THR A 16 -6.99 -8.06 1.52
C THR A 16 -6.70 -9.40 2.20
N CYS A 17 -6.71 -9.40 3.54
CA CYS A 17 -6.62 -10.61 4.34
C CYS A 17 -7.74 -10.59 5.38
N GLY A 18 -8.43 -11.72 5.53
CA GLY A 18 -9.48 -11.90 6.54
C GLY A 18 -9.26 -13.17 7.35
N CYS A 19 -9.09 -13.04 8.67
CA CYS A 19 -9.15 -14.20 9.56
C CYS A 19 -10.62 -14.50 9.90
N ARG A 20 -11.07 -15.72 9.54
CA ARG A 20 -12.43 -16.22 9.80
C ARG A 20 -12.86 -16.11 11.26
N GLU A 21 -11.92 -16.21 12.20
CA GLU A 21 -12.21 -16.23 13.64
C GLU A 21 -12.54 -14.86 14.24
N LYS A 22 -12.19 -13.74 13.59
CA LYS A 22 -12.32 -12.39 14.20
C LYS A 22 -13.12 -11.38 13.39
N ASN A 23 -13.66 -11.74 12.23
CA ASN A 23 -14.32 -10.80 11.30
C ASN A 23 -13.50 -9.51 11.01
N LYS A 24 -12.17 -9.58 11.17
CA LYS A 24 -11.27 -8.47 10.90
C LYS A 24 -10.64 -8.69 9.53
N ARG A 25 -11.28 -8.13 8.50
CA ARG A 25 -10.64 -7.88 7.21
C ARG A 25 -9.66 -6.72 7.36
N LYS A 26 -8.52 -6.81 6.70
CA LYS A 26 -7.45 -5.80 6.73
C LYS A 26 -6.76 -5.75 5.37
N VAL A 27 -6.11 -4.64 5.07
CA VAL A 27 -5.14 -4.58 3.97
C VAL A 27 -3.75 -4.90 4.53
N THR A 28 -2.96 -5.63 3.75
CA THR A 28 -1.56 -5.95 4.05
C THR A 28 -0.69 -5.60 2.86
N TYR A 29 0.50 -5.08 3.14
CA TYR A 29 1.45 -4.60 2.13
C TYR A 29 2.69 -5.50 2.07
N GLN A 30 3.21 -5.68 0.87
CA GLN A 30 4.47 -6.39 0.63
C GLN A 30 5.31 -5.64 -0.40
N PHE A 31 6.58 -5.37 -0.05
CA PHE A 31 7.58 -4.86 -0.99
C PHE A 31 8.02 -5.97 -1.94
N ILE A 32 8.02 -5.69 -3.24
CA ILE A 32 8.49 -6.64 -4.27
C ILE A 32 10.02 -6.70 -4.29
N ASP A 33 10.68 -5.56 -4.06
CA ASP A 33 12.13 -5.48 -3.90
C ASP A 33 12.47 -4.89 -2.54
N SER A 34 13.16 -5.67 -1.71
CA SER A 34 13.46 -5.32 -0.32
C SER A 34 14.79 -4.57 -0.15
N TYR A 35 15.60 -4.50 -1.22
CA TYR A 35 17.03 -4.14 -1.11
C TYR A 35 17.26 -2.65 -0.79
N HIS A 36 16.24 -1.80 -0.93
CA HIS A 36 16.31 -0.36 -0.66
C HIS A 36 15.38 0.14 0.46
N SER A 37 14.71 -0.76 1.20
CA SER A 37 13.67 -0.39 2.17
C SER A 37 14.14 0.53 3.32
N LEU A 38 15.44 0.54 3.62
CA LEU A 38 16.05 1.39 4.66
C LEU A 38 16.20 2.86 4.28
N CYS A 39 16.08 3.21 2.99
CA CYS A 39 16.29 4.57 2.47
C CYS A 39 15.01 5.25 1.98
N LEU A 40 13.83 4.67 2.25
CA LEU A 40 12.57 5.18 1.73
C LEU A 40 11.95 6.20 2.68
N ASP A 41 11.53 7.35 2.15
CA ASP A 41 10.76 8.32 2.91
C ASP A 41 9.37 7.77 3.22
N LYS A 42 8.85 8.07 4.42
CA LYS A 42 7.52 7.62 4.83
C LYS A 42 6.43 8.13 3.89
N LYS A 43 6.60 9.34 3.36
CA LYS A 43 5.66 9.93 2.41
C LYS A 43 5.60 9.12 1.12
N ASP A 44 6.75 8.71 0.61
CA ASP A 44 6.84 7.89 -0.61
C ASP A 44 6.26 6.48 -0.40
N ILE A 45 6.46 5.89 0.80
CA ILE A 45 5.82 4.63 1.17
C ILE A 45 4.30 4.79 1.15
N ILE A 46 3.75 5.83 1.77
CA ILE A 46 2.30 6.06 1.81
C ILE A 46 1.72 6.28 0.40
N TYR A 47 2.44 6.99 -0.48
CA TYR A 47 2.02 7.12 -1.89
C TYR A 47 2.00 5.76 -2.61
N ALA A 48 3.03 4.95 -2.41
CA ALA A 48 3.10 3.62 -3.02
C ALA A 48 2.01 2.67 -2.48
N GLU A 49 1.68 2.75 -1.18
CA GLU A 49 0.56 2.03 -0.57
C GLU A 49 -0.80 2.48 -1.13
N LEU A 50 -0.99 3.80 -1.31
CA LEU A 50 -2.20 4.36 -1.95
C LEU A 50 -2.38 3.82 -3.37
N GLU A 51 -1.34 3.88 -4.20
CA GLU A 51 -1.38 3.32 -5.56
C GLU A 51 -1.69 1.82 -5.55
N ALA A 52 -1.10 1.06 -4.61
CA ALA A 52 -1.34 -0.37 -4.47
C ALA A 52 -2.79 -0.65 -4.06
N CYS A 53 -3.37 0.14 -3.15
CA CYS A 53 -4.76 0.06 -2.74
C CYS A 53 -5.74 0.41 -3.87
N GLU A 54 -5.47 1.46 -4.65
CA GLU A 54 -6.30 1.81 -5.82
C GLU A 54 -6.30 0.69 -6.86
N ARG A 55 -5.13 0.07 -7.11
CA ARG A 55 -5.02 -1.12 -7.98
C ARG A 55 -5.80 -2.29 -7.41
N LEU A 56 -5.68 -2.56 -6.10
CA LEU A 56 -6.42 -3.64 -5.43
C LEU A 56 -7.94 -3.43 -5.53
N LEU A 57 -8.42 -2.20 -5.32
CA LEU A 57 -9.84 -1.84 -5.41
C LEU A 57 -10.41 -2.11 -6.80
N LYS A 58 -9.63 -1.85 -7.86
CA LYS A 58 -10.02 -2.12 -9.25
C LYS A 58 -10.29 -3.60 -9.52
N TYR A 59 -9.58 -4.50 -8.85
CA TYR A 59 -9.71 -5.95 -9.04
C TYR A 59 -10.53 -6.66 -7.94
N ALA A 60 -10.85 -5.97 -6.84
CA ALA A 60 -11.67 -6.50 -5.76
C ALA A 60 -13.08 -6.82 -6.26
N SER A 61 -13.49 -8.08 -6.11
CA SER A 61 -14.84 -8.54 -6.50
C SER A 61 -15.80 -8.62 -5.30
N ASP A 62 -15.28 -8.90 -4.09
CA ASP A 62 -16.06 -8.96 -2.86
C ASP A 62 -16.35 -7.55 -2.32
N GLU A 63 -17.60 -7.28 -1.94
CA GLU A 63 -18.01 -5.97 -1.42
C GLU A 63 -17.35 -5.66 -0.06
N GLY A 64 -17.12 -6.69 0.76
CA GLY A 64 -16.42 -6.54 2.02
C GLY A 64 -14.95 -6.14 1.84
N ASP A 65 -14.29 -6.73 0.84
CA ASP A 65 -12.93 -6.34 0.46
C ASP A 65 -12.89 -4.91 -0.09
N LYS A 66 -13.84 -4.52 -0.94
CA LYS A 66 -13.95 -3.13 -1.44
C LYS A 66 -14.05 -2.13 -0.28
N LYS A 67 -15.00 -2.34 0.64
CA LYS A 67 -15.18 -1.47 1.82
C LYS A 67 -13.94 -1.41 2.70
N THR A 68 -13.24 -2.52 2.85
CA THR A 68 -11.98 -2.58 3.62
C THR A 68 -10.91 -1.72 2.95
N VAL A 69 -10.75 -1.84 1.63
CA VAL A 69 -9.76 -1.08 0.86
C VAL A 69 -10.11 0.41 0.80
N GLU A 70 -11.39 0.77 0.67
CA GLU A 70 -11.83 2.17 0.70
C GLU A 70 -11.54 2.84 2.05
N SER A 71 -11.79 2.13 3.16
CA SER A 71 -11.45 2.61 4.51
C SER A 71 -9.95 2.83 4.65
N GLU A 72 -9.15 1.87 4.20
CA GLU A 72 -7.69 1.95 4.23
C GLU A 72 -7.17 3.15 3.42
N ILE A 73 -7.71 3.39 2.23
CA ILE A 73 -7.35 4.57 1.41
C ILE A 73 -7.64 5.88 2.16
N ALA A 74 -8.76 5.96 2.88
CA ALA A 74 -9.10 7.13 3.68
C ALA A 74 -8.09 7.34 4.83
N GLU A 75 -7.70 6.26 5.52
CA GLU A 75 -6.71 6.30 6.60
C GLU A 75 -5.32 6.72 6.08
N LEU A 76 -4.87 6.17 4.96
CA LEU A 76 -3.60 6.56 4.33
C LEU A 76 -3.60 8.03 3.89
N LYS A 77 -4.71 8.53 3.33
CA LYS A 77 -4.84 9.95 2.98
C LYS A 77 -4.78 10.85 4.20
N MET A 78 -5.42 10.46 5.30
CA MET A 78 -5.33 11.19 6.59
C MET A 78 -3.90 11.17 7.14
N ALA A 79 -3.21 10.03 7.08
CA ALA A 79 -1.81 9.94 7.49
C ALA A 79 -0.88 10.83 6.65
N LEU A 80 -1.12 10.92 5.34
CA LEU A 80 -0.36 11.77 4.43
C LEU A 80 -0.58 13.27 4.72
N ASP A 81 -1.81 13.67 5.03
CA ASP A 81 -2.16 15.04 5.41
C ASP A 81 -1.44 15.47 6.70
N LEU A 82 -1.35 14.57 7.69
CA LEU A 82 -0.61 14.81 8.93
C LEU A 82 0.91 14.96 8.76
N LEU A 83 1.46 14.52 7.61
CA LEU A 83 2.88 14.65 7.26
C LEU A 83 3.16 15.89 6.39
N THR A 84 2.14 16.68 6.04
CA THR A 84 2.23 17.87 5.17
C THR A 84 2.26 19.17 5.97
#